data_AF-A0A7J4HQE8-F1
#
_entry.id   AF-A0A7J4HQE8-F1
#
_cell.length_a   1.000
_cell.length_b   1.000
_cell.length_c   1.000
_cell.angle_alpha   90.00
_cell.angle_beta   90.00
_cell.angle_gamma   90.00
#
_symmetry.space_group_name_H-M   'P 1'
#
loop_
_entity.id
_entity.type
_entity.pdbx_description
1 polymer ?
#
loop_
_entity_poly.entity_id
_entity_poly.type
_entity_poly.pdbx_seq_one_letter_code
_entity_poly.pdbx_strand_id
1 'polypeptide(L)'
;MLIGIMSYKVDKKNKVSNYLNLLNESLKHELDLVVGPEYSLSEKMDLMLEVEAKKIRKDLRNLSKRYPSTTIIPGSMFLKEGTDNLVSRSFVYQNEKEMFFDKQTGVEEISVAERNGLHYKKESGRANTFNIGNKKAWLQICSDRSRKPENICFDSDLEIIISHDRNTGISGGSYPENDRYIMLSDSYYPEINLMQSTRGIRSSSISSVRLPSKKEKEIIFDRSGFIDNKLGIWYLE
;
A
#
# COMPACT_ATOMS: atom_id res chain seq x y z
N MET A 1 6.72 -3.38 -15.38
CA MET A 1 6.85 -2.76 -14.06
C MET A 1 7.04 -3.83 -12.99
N LEU A 2 8.20 -3.87 -12.34
CA LEU A 2 8.55 -4.81 -11.29
C LEU A 2 8.11 -4.25 -9.91
N ILE A 3 7.29 -4.99 -9.19
CA ILE A 3 6.64 -4.55 -7.96
C ILE A 3 7.02 -5.49 -6.82
N GLY A 4 7.45 -4.94 -5.69
CA GLY A 4 7.55 -5.65 -4.42
C GLY A 4 6.39 -5.30 -3.50
N ILE A 5 5.65 -6.29 -3.02
CA ILE A 5 4.65 -6.08 -1.96
C ILE A 5 5.12 -6.83 -0.72
N MET A 6 5.28 -6.07 0.36
CA MET A 6 5.75 -6.59 1.62
C MET A 6 4.58 -7.18 2.41
N SER A 7 4.84 -8.34 3.01
CA SER A 7 4.06 -8.92 4.10
C SER A 7 4.83 -8.72 5.39
N TYR A 8 4.26 -7.94 6.31
CA TYR A 8 4.90 -7.70 7.59
C TYR A 8 3.85 -7.64 8.68
N LYS A 9 3.91 -8.58 9.62
CA LYS A 9 2.92 -8.68 10.70
C LYS A 9 3.01 -7.47 11.61
N VAL A 10 1.97 -6.64 11.60
CA VAL A 10 1.84 -5.52 12.51
C VAL A 10 0.95 -5.92 13.69
N ASP A 11 1.50 -5.89 14.90
CA ASP A 11 0.78 -6.15 16.14
C ASP A 11 1.38 -5.34 17.31
N LYS A 12 0.94 -5.60 18.55
CA LYS A 12 1.46 -4.95 19.76
C LYS A 12 2.95 -5.19 20.04
N LYS A 13 3.63 -6.04 19.28
CA LYS A 13 5.07 -6.30 19.34
C LYS A 13 5.81 -5.72 18.12
N ASN A 14 5.12 -4.95 17.27
CA ASN A 14 5.73 -4.33 16.09
C ASN A 14 6.91 -3.46 16.50
N LYS A 15 8.05 -3.68 15.83
CA LYS A 15 9.25 -2.85 15.88
C LYS A 15 9.51 -2.21 14.52
N VAL A 16 9.44 -0.89 14.44
CA VAL A 16 9.65 -0.15 13.19
C VAL A 16 11.04 -0.41 12.59
N SER A 17 12.06 -0.60 13.42
CA SER A 17 13.42 -0.92 12.96
C SER A 17 13.51 -2.24 12.19
N ASN A 18 12.76 -3.27 12.61
CA ASN A 18 12.71 -4.55 11.91
C ASN A 18 12.06 -4.37 10.54
N TYR A 19 10.98 -3.59 10.47
CA TYR A 19 10.30 -3.27 9.23
C TYR A 19 11.20 -2.47 8.27
N LEU A 20 11.89 -1.43 8.75
CA LEU A 20 12.81 -0.63 7.92
C LEU A 20 13.98 -1.45 7.38
N ASN A 21 14.49 -2.41 8.15
CA ASN A 21 15.50 -3.35 7.65
C ASN A 21 14.95 -4.20 6.51
N LEU A 22 13.75 -4.77 6.67
CA LEU A 22 13.10 -5.56 5.61
C LEU A 22 12.85 -4.72 4.36
N LEU A 23 12.43 -3.46 4.51
CA LEU A 23 12.24 -2.54 3.39
C LEU A 23 13.57 -2.28 2.66
N ASN A 24 14.64 -2.00 3.40
CA ASN A 24 15.97 -1.79 2.82
C ASN A 24 16.49 -3.03 2.06
N GLU A 25 16.24 -4.24 2.58
CA GLU A 25 16.58 -5.47 1.87
C GLU A 25 15.74 -5.64 0.60
N SER A 26 14.44 -5.33 0.66
CA SER A 26 13.52 -5.42 -0.48
C SER A 26 13.94 -4.52 -1.65
N LEU A 27 14.51 -3.36 -1.35
CA LEU A 27 14.96 -2.40 -2.37
C LEU A 27 16.18 -2.88 -3.18
N LYS A 28 16.89 -3.92 -2.73
CA LYS A 28 18.02 -4.50 -3.48
C LYS A 28 17.59 -5.25 -4.75
N HIS A 29 16.29 -5.45 -4.95
CA HIS A 29 15.72 -6.18 -6.10
C HIS A 29 15.36 -5.28 -7.30
N GLU A 30 15.90 -4.06 -7.39
CA GLU A 30 15.72 -3.15 -8.54
C GLU A 30 14.24 -2.94 -8.93
N LEU A 31 13.38 -2.77 -7.91
CA LEU A 31 11.93 -2.64 -8.08
C LEU A 31 11.55 -1.26 -8.64
N ASP A 32 10.49 -1.18 -9.43
CA ASP A 32 9.85 0.10 -9.82
C ASP A 32 8.95 0.63 -8.69
N LEU A 33 8.35 -0.27 -7.91
CA LEU A 33 7.46 0.03 -6.80
C LEU A 33 7.71 -0.94 -5.64
N VAL A 34 7.78 -0.43 -4.41
CA VAL A 34 7.66 -1.25 -3.20
C VAL A 34 6.53 -0.73 -2.30
N VAL A 35 5.70 -1.64 -1.79
CA VAL A 35 4.54 -1.31 -0.96
C VAL A 35 4.57 -2.09 0.35
N GLY A 36 4.36 -1.39 1.47
CA GLY A 36 4.24 -1.94 2.81
C GLY A 36 2.83 -1.84 3.39
N PRO A 37 2.52 -2.63 4.43
CA PRO A 37 1.18 -2.71 5.02
C PRO A 37 0.85 -1.49 5.89
N GLU A 38 -0.42 -1.33 6.22
CA GLU A 38 -0.87 -0.31 7.17
C GLU A 38 -0.20 -0.47 8.54
N TYR A 39 0.09 0.64 9.21
CA TYR A 39 0.71 0.73 10.55
C TYR A 39 2.11 0.10 10.68
N SER A 40 2.74 -0.33 9.59
CA SER A 40 4.12 -0.84 9.58
C SER A 40 5.12 0.11 10.24
N LEU A 41 4.86 1.42 10.16
CA LEU A 41 5.67 2.49 10.71
C LEU A 41 5.22 2.98 12.09
N SER A 42 4.23 2.33 12.70
CA SER A 42 3.77 2.59 14.07
C SER A 42 4.31 1.53 15.04
N GLU A 43 5.16 1.96 15.97
CA GLU A 43 5.67 1.12 17.04
C GLU A 43 4.51 0.62 17.91
N LYS A 44 4.39 -0.71 18.09
CA LYS A 44 3.31 -1.36 18.86
C LYS A 44 1.88 -0.92 18.49
N MET A 45 1.66 -0.44 17.26
CA MET A 45 0.38 0.13 16.79
C MET A 45 -0.09 1.34 17.62
N ASP A 46 0.84 2.21 18.05
CA ASP A 46 0.51 3.40 18.83
C ASP A 46 0.97 4.70 18.17
N LEU A 47 0.61 5.83 18.80
CA LEU A 47 1.01 7.17 18.42
C LEU A 47 2.54 7.28 18.38
N MET A 48 3.07 7.69 17.24
CA MET A 48 4.50 7.96 17.09
C MET A 48 4.87 9.30 17.70
N LEU A 49 5.94 9.33 18.50
CA LEU A 49 6.50 10.59 18.97
C LEU A 49 7.08 11.38 17.79
N GLU A 50 6.95 12.70 17.83
CA GLU A 50 7.36 13.57 16.72
C GLU A 50 8.84 13.39 16.33
N VAL A 51 9.72 13.23 17.33
CA VAL A 51 11.16 13.01 17.12
C VAL A 51 11.42 11.69 16.39
N GLU A 52 10.68 10.64 16.74
CA GLU A 52 10.80 9.31 16.11
C GLU A 52 10.25 9.34 14.68
N ALA A 53 9.08 9.95 14.47
CA ALA A 53 8.50 10.15 13.15
C ALA A 53 9.44 10.94 12.22
N LYS A 54 10.06 12.02 12.73
CA LYS A 54 11.07 12.79 11.98
C LYS A 54 12.27 11.94 11.59
N LYS A 55 12.76 11.08 12.49
CA LYS A 55 13.87 10.16 12.19
C LYS A 55 13.48 9.15 11.11
N ILE A 56 12.33 8.50 11.25
CA ILE A 56 11.83 7.52 10.27
C ILE A 56 11.68 8.15 8.89
N ARG A 57 11.07 9.34 8.80
CA ARG A 57 10.91 10.06 7.53
C ARG A 57 12.24 10.44 6.89
N LYS A 58 13.25 10.82 7.70
CA LYS A 58 14.61 11.08 7.22
C LYS A 58 15.26 9.81 6.66
N ASP A 59 15.13 8.68 7.36
CA ASP A 59 15.69 7.40 6.94
C ASP A 59 15.03 6.90 5.63
N LEU A 60 13.71 7.05 5.50
CA LEU A 60 12.95 6.74 4.28
C LEU A 60 13.33 7.66 3.10
N ARG A 61 13.56 8.95 3.35
CA ARG A 61 14.07 9.86 2.32
C ARG A 61 15.46 9.46 1.84
N ASN A 62 16.34 9.08 2.75
CA ASN A 62 17.68 8.57 2.43
C ASN A 62 17.61 7.25 1.64
N LEU A 63 16.67 6.36 1.97
CA LEU A 63 16.39 5.16 1.18
C LEU A 63 15.96 5.53 -0.23
N SER A 64 14.97 6.40 -0.39
CA SER A 64 14.49 6.85 -1.71
C SER A 64 15.58 7.52 -2.55
N LYS A 65 16.51 8.24 -1.93
CA LYS A 65 17.67 8.81 -2.61
C LYS A 65 18.66 7.75 -3.10
N ARG A 66 18.84 6.66 -2.36
CA ARG A 66 19.71 5.53 -2.75
C ARG A 66 19.10 4.69 -3.87
N TYR A 67 17.77 4.64 -3.96
CA TYR A 67 17.01 3.89 -4.96
C TYR A 67 16.09 4.85 -5.75
N PRO A 68 16.66 5.75 -6.56
CA PRO A 68 15.91 6.87 -7.15
C PRO A 68 14.91 6.44 -8.23
N SER A 69 15.08 5.24 -8.82
CA SER A 69 14.13 4.64 -9.77
C SER A 69 12.91 3.99 -9.10
N THR A 70 12.98 3.73 -7.80
CA THR A 70 11.92 3.02 -7.07
C THR A 70 10.97 4.00 -6.40
N THR A 71 9.66 3.83 -6.63
CA THR A 71 8.63 4.44 -5.79
C THR A 71 8.45 3.63 -4.51
N ILE A 72 8.54 4.29 -3.35
CA ILE A 72 8.46 3.63 -2.04
C ILE A 72 7.19 4.07 -1.32
N ILE A 73 6.31 3.12 -1.02
CA ILE A 73 5.13 3.29 -0.17
C ILE A 73 5.35 2.43 1.08
N PRO A 74 5.96 2.96 2.14
CA PRO A 74 6.41 2.17 3.28
C PRO A 74 5.27 1.75 4.23
N GLY A 75 4.01 1.97 3.85
CA GLY A 75 2.86 1.81 4.75
C GLY A 75 2.53 3.10 5.49
N SER A 76 1.82 2.97 6.61
CA SER A 76 1.31 4.11 7.39
C SER A 76 1.78 4.14 8.85
N MET A 77 1.60 5.28 9.49
CA MET A 77 1.81 5.48 10.94
C MET A 77 0.76 6.43 11.51
N PHE A 78 0.52 6.30 12.82
CA PHE A 78 -0.24 7.27 13.60
C PHE A 78 0.63 8.48 13.97
N LEU A 79 0.16 9.68 13.63
CA LEU A 79 0.84 10.93 13.90
C LEU A 79 -0.06 11.89 14.63
N LYS A 80 0.54 12.68 15.52
CA LYS A 80 -0.11 13.86 16.07
C LYS A 80 -0.10 14.98 15.03
N GLU A 81 -1.24 15.61 14.82
CA GLU A 81 -1.40 16.79 13.96
C GLU A 81 -1.98 17.95 14.76
N GLY A 82 -1.20 19.03 14.89
CA GLY A 82 -1.57 20.15 15.74
C GLY A 82 -1.60 19.76 17.23
N THR A 83 -2.47 20.42 18.00
CA THR A 83 -2.57 20.24 19.46
C THR A 83 -3.36 19.00 19.85
N ASP A 84 -4.45 18.72 19.14
CA ASP A 84 -5.50 17.84 19.63
C ASP A 84 -5.89 16.72 18.65
N ASN A 85 -5.23 16.62 17.49
CA ASN A 85 -5.61 15.62 16.49
C ASN A 85 -4.58 14.51 16.32
N LEU A 86 -5.08 13.33 15.98
CA LEU A 86 -4.33 12.20 15.46
C LEU A 86 -4.76 11.95 14.01
N VAL A 87 -3.81 11.64 13.15
CA VAL A 87 -4.03 11.17 11.77
C VAL A 87 -3.35 9.82 11.56
N SER A 88 -3.87 9.00 10.66
CA SER A 88 -3.18 7.82 10.12
C SER A 88 -2.67 8.18 8.74
N ARG A 89 -1.35 8.26 8.58
CA ARG A 89 -0.71 8.85 7.40
C ARG A 89 0.17 7.83 6.70
N SER A 90 -0.07 7.62 5.42
CA SER A 90 0.87 6.95 4.52
C SER A 90 1.75 7.97 3.81
N PHE A 91 2.98 7.59 3.52
CA PHE A 91 3.91 8.39 2.74
C PHE A 91 4.18 7.73 1.39
N VAL A 92 4.56 8.53 0.40
CA VAL A 92 5.07 8.05 -0.88
C VAL A 92 6.36 8.79 -1.18
N TYR A 93 7.44 8.05 -1.44
CA TYR A 93 8.74 8.62 -1.75
C TYR A 93 9.15 8.31 -3.19
N GLN A 94 9.59 9.33 -3.91
CA GLN A 94 10.06 9.23 -5.30
C GLN A 94 11.28 10.12 -5.48
N ASN A 95 12.45 9.50 -5.64
CA ASN A 95 13.74 10.20 -5.72
C ASN A 95 13.84 11.32 -4.67
N GLU A 96 13.71 10.97 -3.39
CA GLU A 96 13.73 11.87 -2.21
C GLU A 96 12.53 12.82 -2.03
N LYS A 97 11.68 13.00 -3.06
CA LYS A 97 10.43 13.75 -2.92
C LYS A 97 9.46 12.96 -2.07
N GLU A 98 8.84 13.64 -1.12
CA GLU A 98 7.90 13.05 -0.18
C GLU A 98 6.50 13.61 -0.44
N MET A 99 5.54 12.71 -0.65
CA MET A 99 4.11 12.97 -0.64
C MET A 99 3.51 12.25 0.56
N PHE A 100 2.34 12.70 1.01
CA PHE A 100 1.61 12.02 2.07
C PHE A 100 0.12 11.97 1.77
N PHE A 101 -0.52 10.94 2.32
CA PHE A 101 -1.94 10.68 2.18
C PHE A 101 -2.48 10.23 3.53
N ASP A 102 -3.50 10.94 4.00
CA ASP A 102 -4.16 10.63 5.25
C ASP A 102 -5.33 9.67 5.01
N LYS A 103 -5.49 8.74 5.94
CA LYS A 103 -6.62 7.82 5.96
C LYS A 103 -7.90 8.62 6.13
N GLN A 104 -8.92 8.19 5.41
CA GLN A 104 -10.17 8.93 5.29
C GLN A 104 -11.28 8.32 6.15
N THR A 105 -11.06 7.11 6.66
CA THR A 105 -11.94 6.34 7.54
C THR A 105 -11.27 6.11 8.90
N GLY A 106 -12.06 5.93 9.97
CA GLY A 106 -11.53 5.79 11.32
C GLY A 106 -12.15 4.61 12.03
N VAL A 107 -11.52 3.44 11.91
CA VAL A 107 -11.99 2.21 12.57
C VAL A 107 -11.15 1.98 13.82
N GLU A 108 -9.85 1.70 13.63
CA GLU A 108 -8.91 1.53 14.74
C GLU A 108 -8.36 2.88 15.24
N GLU A 109 -8.25 3.86 14.34
CA GLU A 109 -7.68 5.18 14.61
C GLU A 109 -8.38 5.91 15.76
N ILE A 110 -9.70 5.74 15.86
CA ILE A 110 -10.51 6.39 16.91
C ILE A 110 -10.07 5.91 18.29
N SER A 111 -9.90 4.59 18.46
CA SER A 111 -9.45 4.01 19.73
C SER A 111 -8.02 4.44 20.06
N VAL A 112 -7.14 4.55 19.06
CA VAL A 112 -5.77 5.08 19.26
C VAL A 112 -5.78 6.54 19.67
N ALA A 113 -6.64 7.36 19.07
CA ALA A 113 -6.76 8.77 19.43
C ALA A 113 -7.27 8.94 20.87
N GLU A 114 -8.35 8.26 21.24
CA GLU A 114 -8.97 8.33 22.57
C GLU A 114 -8.00 7.97 23.70
N ARG A 115 -7.26 6.87 23.57
CA ARG A 115 -6.29 6.46 24.60
C ARG A 115 -5.10 7.40 24.76
N ASN A 116 -4.84 8.23 23.74
CA ASN A 116 -3.79 9.25 23.75
C ASN A 116 -4.35 10.66 24.09
N GLY A 117 -5.64 10.78 24.41
CA GLY A 117 -6.29 12.06 24.70
C GLY A 117 -6.41 12.98 23.49
N LEU A 118 -6.58 12.41 22.29
CA LEU A 118 -6.67 13.11 21.01
C LEU A 118 -7.99 12.80 20.29
N HIS A 119 -8.31 13.61 19.29
CA HIS A 119 -9.39 13.35 18.32
C HIS A 119 -8.83 12.78 17.02
N TYR A 120 -9.45 11.75 16.48
CA TYR A 120 -9.07 11.29 15.15
C TYR A 120 -9.60 12.23 14.06
N LYS A 121 -8.70 12.78 13.25
CA LYS A 121 -9.01 13.64 12.10
C LYS A 121 -8.97 12.81 10.82
N LYS A 122 -10.13 12.71 10.17
CA LYS A 122 -10.31 12.08 8.85
C LYS A 122 -9.94 13.06 7.75
N GLU A 123 -9.30 12.56 6.70
CA GLU A 123 -9.13 13.33 5.47
C GLU A 123 -10.46 13.42 4.69
N SER A 124 -10.78 14.62 4.22
CA SER A 124 -12.01 14.90 3.47
C SER A 124 -11.69 15.36 2.05
N GLY A 125 -12.05 14.54 1.06
CA GLY A 125 -12.41 15.07 -0.26
C GLY A 125 -11.36 15.08 -1.36
N ARG A 126 -10.26 14.30 -1.27
CA ARG A 126 -9.39 14.09 -2.44
C ARG A 126 -9.04 12.62 -2.64
N ALA A 127 -9.07 12.17 -3.89
CA ALA A 127 -8.49 10.88 -4.27
C ALA A 127 -6.97 10.94 -4.08
N ASN A 128 -6.43 9.97 -3.34
CA ASN A 128 -5.01 9.86 -3.02
C ASN A 128 -4.22 9.33 -4.22
N THR A 129 -4.03 10.16 -5.25
CA THR A 129 -3.45 9.75 -6.54
C THR A 129 -2.08 10.34 -6.79
N PHE A 130 -1.21 9.57 -7.44
CA PHE A 130 0.13 9.97 -7.89
C PHE A 130 0.56 9.12 -9.09
N ASN A 131 1.68 9.44 -9.73
CA ASN A 131 2.16 8.69 -10.89
C ASN A 131 3.37 7.83 -10.53
N ILE A 132 3.44 6.62 -11.07
CA ILE A 132 4.61 5.72 -11.02
C ILE A 132 5.05 5.50 -12.47
N GLY A 133 6.12 6.18 -12.89
CA GLY A 133 6.45 6.27 -14.30
C GLY A 133 5.30 6.88 -15.09
N ASN A 134 4.76 6.13 -16.06
CA ASN A 134 3.60 6.52 -16.87
C ASN A 134 2.26 6.01 -16.34
N LYS A 135 2.23 5.22 -15.25
CA LYS A 135 1.00 4.65 -14.68
C LYS A 135 0.46 5.54 -13.56
N LYS A 136 -0.83 5.86 -13.59
CA LYS A 136 -1.54 6.56 -12.52
C LYS A 136 -1.94 5.58 -11.42
N ALA A 137 -1.50 5.84 -10.20
CA ALA A 137 -1.79 5.05 -9.02
C ALA A 137 -2.79 5.76 -8.10
N TRP A 138 -3.69 4.98 -7.49
CA TRP A 138 -4.60 5.41 -6.44
C TRP A 138 -4.32 4.62 -5.17
N LEU A 139 -3.92 5.31 -4.09
CA LEU A 139 -3.61 4.70 -2.80
C LEU A 139 -4.82 4.77 -1.85
N GLN A 140 -5.16 3.65 -1.25
CA GLN A 140 -6.20 3.52 -0.24
C GLN A 140 -5.62 2.90 1.02
N ILE A 141 -6.07 3.39 2.16
CA ILE A 141 -5.63 2.88 3.47
C ILE A 141 -6.79 2.09 4.07
N CYS A 142 -6.69 0.75 3.99
CA CYS A 142 -7.57 -0.22 4.62
C CYS A 142 -9.05 0.04 4.28
N SER A 143 -9.84 0.42 5.28
CA SER A 143 -11.28 0.67 5.15
C SER A 143 -11.65 1.86 4.24
N ASP A 144 -10.69 2.68 3.80
CA ASP A 144 -10.91 3.69 2.74
C ASP A 144 -11.49 3.06 1.47
N ARG A 145 -11.16 1.79 1.20
CA ARG A 145 -11.67 1.03 0.07
C ARG A 145 -13.19 0.85 0.06
N SER A 146 -13.80 0.79 1.24
CA SER A 146 -15.26 0.62 1.38
C SER A 146 -16.05 1.91 1.14
N ARG A 147 -15.37 3.02 0.82
CA ARG A 147 -16.02 4.31 0.61
C ARG A 147 -16.93 4.31 -0.63
N LYS A 148 -17.90 5.22 -0.57
CA LYS A 148 -18.91 5.42 -1.62
C LYS A 148 -18.27 5.81 -2.96
N PRO A 149 -18.96 5.51 -4.09
CA PRO A 149 -18.43 5.68 -5.44
C PRO A 149 -17.93 7.07 -5.80
N GLU A 150 -18.44 8.13 -5.17
CA GLU A 150 -18.04 9.52 -5.47
C GLU A 150 -16.55 9.83 -5.22
N ASN A 151 -15.81 8.97 -4.50
CA ASN A 151 -14.38 9.13 -4.26
C ASN A 151 -13.50 8.12 -5.02
N ILE A 152 -14.08 7.35 -5.95
CA ILE A 152 -13.35 6.37 -6.75
C ILE A 152 -12.58 7.07 -7.88
N CYS A 153 -11.28 6.80 -7.94
CA CYS A 153 -10.44 7.28 -9.03
C CYS A 153 -10.59 6.36 -10.25
N PHE A 154 -11.66 6.47 -11.04
CA PHE A 154 -11.95 5.54 -12.15
C PHE A 154 -10.86 5.48 -13.25
N ASP A 155 -10.05 6.52 -13.38
CA ASP A 155 -8.99 6.66 -14.39
C ASP A 155 -7.59 6.21 -13.93
N SER A 156 -7.47 5.48 -12.80
CA SER A 156 -6.19 4.92 -12.36
C SER A 156 -5.88 3.57 -13.02
N ASP A 157 -4.63 3.38 -13.44
CA ASP A 157 -4.08 2.10 -13.92
C ASP A 157 -3.84 1.12 -12.77
N LEU A 158 -3.53 1.67 -11.59
CA LEU A 158 -3.21 0.93 -10.38
C LEU A 158 -4.10 1.39 -9.22
N GLU A 159 -4.63 0.44 -8.47
CA GLU A 159 -5.26 0.65 -7.16
C GLU A 159 -4.42 -0.08 -6.12
N ILE A 160 -3.81 0.68 -5.22
CA ILE A 160 -2.92 0.20 -4.17
C ILE A 160 -3.67 0.31 -2.86
N ILE A 161 -3.84 -0.80 -2.17
CA ILE A 161 -4.49 -0.86 -0.86
C ILE A 161 -3.45 -1.33 0.15
N ILE A 162 -3.15 -0.49 1.13
CA ILE A 162 -2.37 -0.89 2.29
C ILE A 162 -3.33 -1.22 3.43
N SER A 163 -3.20 -2.38 4.04
CA SER A 163 -4.16 -2.87 5.05
C SER A 163 -3.42 -3.46 6.24
N HIS A 164 -4.03 -3.36 7.42
CA HIS A 164 -3.57 -4.08 8.60
C HIS A 164 -4.08 -5.52 8.59
N ASP A 165 -5.35 -5.72 8.20
CA ASP A 165 -6.04 -7.01 8.23
C ASP A 165 -6.41 -7.52 6.82
N ARG A 166 -6.80 -8.80 6.75
CA ARG A 166 -7.24 -9.46 5.52
C ARG A 166 -8.68 -9.14 5.11
N ASN A 167 -9.47 -8.58 6.01
CA ASN A 167 -10.91 -8.38 5.79
C ASN A 167 -11.18 -7.27 4.76
N THR A 168 -10.18 -6.42 4.50
CA THR A 168 -10.19 -5.45 3.40
C THR A 168 -10.31 -6.09 2.00
N GLY A 169 -9.99 -7.39 1.87
CA GLY A 169 -10.25 -8.34 0.76
C GLY A 169 -10.48 -7.81 -0.68
N ILE A 170 -9.84 -8.39 -1.70
CA ILE A 170 -10.00 -7.93 -3.11
C ILE A 170 -11.43 -8.06 -3.68
N SER A 171 -12.29 -8.88 -3.06
CA SER A 171 -13.67 -9.11 -3.48
C SER A 171 -14.64 -8.04 -2.91
N GLY A 172 -15.03 -7.04 -3.71
CA GLY A 172 -16.11 -6.12 -3.33
C GLY A 172 -16.08 -4.69 -3.87
N GLY A 173 -15.16 -4.35 -4.78
CA GLY A 173 -15.06 -3.00 -5.34
C GLY A 173 -16.02 -2.73 -6.52
N SER A 174 -16.36 -1.46 -6.73
CA SER A 174 -17.03 -0.99 -7.95
C SER A 174 -16.15 -1.28 -9.18
N TYR A 175 -16.75 -1.79 -10.25
CA TYR A 175 -16.03 -2.10 -11.48
C TYR A 175 -15.44 -0.83 -12.11
N PRO A 176 -14.18 -0.85 -12.57
CA PRO A 176 -13.55 0.31 -13.15
C PRO A 176 -14.04 0.49 -14.59
N GLU A 177 -13.98 1.72 -15.10
CA GLU A 177 -14.28 1.97 -16.51
C GLU A 177 -13.20 1.40 -17.45
N ASN A 178 -11.98 1.22 -16.93
CA ASN A 178 -10.81 0.71 -17.62
C ASN A 178 -10.20 -0.48 -16.86
N ASP A 179 -9.45 -1.33 -17.56
CA ASP A 179 -8.70 -2.41 -16.91
C ASP A 179 -7.75 -1.82 -15.86
N ARG A 180 -7.69 -2.44 -14.67
CA ARG A 180 -6.90 -1.94 -13.54
C ARG A 180 -6.28 -3.09 -12.76
N TYR A 181 -5.03 -2.92 -12.35
CA TYR A 181 -4.44 -3.78 -11.32
C TYR A 181 -4.78 -3.31 -9.92
N ILE A 182 -5.36 -4.20 -9.12
CA ILE A 182 -5.63 -4.00 -7.70
C ILE A 182 -4.56 -4.76 -6.91
N MET A 183 -3.85 -4.04 -6.05
CA MET A 183 -2.79 -4.55 -5.20
C MET A 183 -3.17 -4.39 -3.74
N LEU A 184 -3.04 -5.45 -2.96
CA LEU A 184 -3.23 -5.45 -1.51
C LEU A 184 -1.90 -5.76 -0.84
N SER A 185 -1.41 -4.81 -0.03
CA SER A 185 -0.32 -5.04 0.92
C SER A 185 -0.93 -5.15 2.31
N ASP A 186 -0.97 -6.37 2.85
CA ASP A 186 -1.46 -6.59 4.22
C ASP A 186 -0.41 -7.25 5.12
N SER A 187 -0.73 -7.38 6.41
CA SER A 187 0.16 -7.95 7.42
C SER A 187 0.49 -9.45 7.23
N TYR A 188 -0.14 -10.13 6.27
CA TYR A 188 -0.18 -11.58 6.18
C TYR A 188 0.06 -12.14 4.76
N TYR A 189 -0.78 -11.81 3.80
CA TYR A 189 -0.76 -12.30 2.42
C TYR A 189 -0.95 -11.15 1.41
N PRO A 190 0.14 -10.61 0.86
CA PRO A 190 0.05 -9.68 -0.24
C PRO A 190 -0.58 -10.34 -1.48
N GLU A 191 -1.36 -9.56 -2.23
CA GLU A 191 -2.15 -10.04 -3.37
C GLU A 191 -2.15 -9.00 -4.50
N ILE A 192 -2.15 -9.47 -5.76
CA ILE A 192 -2.42 -8.63 -6.93
C ILE A 192 -3.47 -9.32 -7.79
N ASN A 193 -4.50 -8.58 -8.21
CA ASN A 193 -5.51 -9.03 -9.16
C ASN A 193 -5.68 -8.03 -10.29
N LEU A 194 -5.89 -8.53 -11.52
CA LEU A 194 -6.33 -7.73 -12.64
C LEU A 194 -7.86 -7.66 -12.64
N MET A 195 -8.41 -6.46 -12.51
CA MET A 195 -9.84 -6.19 -12.66
C MET A 195 -10.10 -5.66 -14.07
N GLN A 196 -10.82 -6.43 -14.87
CA GLN A 196 -11.18 -6.05 -16.24
C GLN A 196 -12.35 -5.07 -16.26
N SER A 197 -12.32 -4.15 -17.21
CA SER A 197 -13.38 -3.18 -17.47
C SER A 197 -14.70 -3.85 -17.85
N THR A 198 -15.81 -3.21 -17.48
CA THR A 198 -17.16 -3.68 -17.84
C THR A 198 -17.61 -3.25 -19.24
N ARG A 199 -16.85 -2.38 -19.91
CA ARG A 199 -17.11 -1.98 -21.31
C ARG A 199 -16.61 -3.06 -22.27
N GLY A 200 -17.23 -4.24 -22.26
CA GLY A 200 -16.95 -5.24 -23.29
C GLY A 200 -17.60 -6.60 -23.17
N ILE A 201 -17.76 -7.22 -21.99
CA ILE A 201 -18.14 -8.64 -21.93
C ILE A 201 -19.03 -8.92 -20.70
N ARG A 202 -20.15 -9.64 -20.95
CA ARG A 202 -21.01 -10.30 -19.96
C ARG A 202 -20.16 -11.09 -18.97
N SER A 203 -20.47 -10.95 -17.68
CA SER A 203 -19.97 -11.76 -16.56
C SER A 203 -19.42 -13.13 -16.96
N SER A 204 -18.10 -13.23 -17.05
CA SER A 204 -17.38 -14.50 -16.89
C SER A 204 -16.49 -14.34 -15.66
N SER A 205 -16.88 -15.00 -14.58
CA SER A 205 -15.99 -15.28 -13.48
C SER A 205 -14.86 -16.16 -14.03
N ILE A 206 -13.69 -15.59 -14.27
CA ILE A 206 -12.50 -16.36 -14.63
C ILE A 206 -11.97 -17.00 -13.34
N SER A 207 -12.46 -18.20 -13.04
CA SER A 207 -11.76 -19.15 -12.18
C SER A 207 -10.64 -19.79 -13.01
N SER A 208 -9.39 -19.57 -12.58
CA SER A 208 -8.15 -20.23 -13.05
C SER A 208 -7.86 -20.15 -14.56
N VAL A 209 -6.87 -19.35 -14.93
CA VAL A 209 -6.28 -19.38 -16.28
C VAL A 209 -5.45 -20.66 -16.43
N ARG A 210 -5.84 -21.53 -17.38
CA ARG A 210 -5.00 -22.62 -17.90
C ARG A 210 -3.93 -22.02 -18.82
N LEU A 211 -2.69 -22.44 -18.59
CA LEU A 211 -1.47 -22.02 -19.30
C LEU A 211 -1.53 -22.30 -20.82
N PRO A 212 -1.10 -21.36 -21.69
CA PRO A 212 -0.81 -21.64 -23.09
C PRO A 212 0.54 -22.36 -23.25
N SER A 213 0.63 -23.19 -24.29
CA SER A 213 1.79 -24.02 -24.61
C SER A 213 2.97 -23.22 -25.17
N LYS A 214 4.13 -23.40 -24.51
CA LYS A 214 5.53 -23.30 -25.00
C LYS A 214 5.75 -22.53 -26.32
N LYS A 215 6.11 -21.25 -26.18
CA LYS A 215 7.29 -20.56 -26.76
C LYS A 215 6.95 -19.07 -26.87
N GLU A 216 7.19 -18.32 -25.80
CA GLU A 216 7.58 -16.91 -25.84
C GLU A 216 7.87 -16.46 -24.40
N LYS A 217 9.07 -15.92 -24.22
CA LYS A 217 9.72 -15.33 -23.04
C LYS A 217 8.99 -15.46 -21.68
N GLU A 218 9.54 -16.36 -20.87
CA GLU A 218 9.29 -16.53 -19.44
C GLU A 218 9.33 -15.20 -18.66
N ILE A 219 8.18 -14.81 -18.12
CA ILE A 219 8.11 -14.32 -16.74
C ILE A 219 7.18 -15.31 -16.01
N ILE A 220 7.83 -16.12 -15.18
CA ILE A 220 7.26 -17.27 -14.48
C ILE A 220 6.31 -16.74 -13.39
N PHE A 221 5.01 -16.93 -13.58
CA PHE A 221 4.06 -16.91 -12.47
C PHE A 221 4.24 -18.20 -11.66
N ASP A 222 4.92 -18.10 -10.54
CA ASP A 222 4.84 -19.09 -9.49
C ASP A 222 4.34 -18.41 -8.22
N ARG A 223 3.40 -19.05 -7.52
CA ARG A 223 2.97 -18.68 -6.16
C ARG A 223 4.10 -18.90 -5.13
N SER A 224 5.35 -19.09 -5.55
CA SER A 224 6.53 -19.38 -4.75
C SER A 224 7.49 -18.20 -4.54
N GLY A 225 7.26 -17.04 -5.17
CA GLY A 225 8.17 -15.88 -5.14
C GLY A 225 8.26 -15.11 -3.81
N PHE A 226 7.91 -15.73 -2.69
CA PHE A 226 8.15 -15.13 -1.39
C PHE A 226 9.62 -15.27 -1.01
N ILE A 227 10.34 -14.15 -0.99
CA ILE A 227 11.63 -14.10 -0.30
C ILE A 227 11.32 -14.06 1.20
N ASP A 228 11.72 -15.11 1.92
CA ASP A 228 11.54 -15.27 3.37
C ASP A 228 10.10 -15.11 3.91
N ASN A 229 9.07 -15.44 3.11
CA ASN A 229 7.64 -15.26 3.45
C ASN A 229 7.23 -13.80 3.75
N LYS A 230 8.04 -12.81 3.32
CA LYS A 230 7.85 -11.40 3.69
C LYS A 230 7.86 -10.40 2.53
N LEU A 231 8.32 -10.81 1.35
CA LEU A 231 8.26 -10.00 0.13
C LEU A 231 7.77 -10.87 -1.02
N GLY A 232 6.64 -10.51 -1.61
CA GLY A 232 6.28 -11.02 -2.93
C GLY A 232 6.78 -10.05 -4.02
N ILE A 233 7.16 -10.59 -5.17
CA ILE A 233 7.58 -9.80 -6.34
C ILE A 233 6.70 -10.16 -7.53
N TRP A 234 6.19 -9.15 -8.23
CA TRP A 234 5.34 -9.29 -9.41
C TRP A 234 5.87 -8.44 -10.55
N TYR A 235 5.58 -8.86 -11.77
CA TYR A 235 5.80 -8.07 -12.97
C TYR A 235 4.46 -7.75 -13.63
N LEU A 236 4.21 -6.47 -13.88
CA LEU A 236 3.07 -5.98 -14.65
C LEU A 236 3.54 -5.47 -16.00
N GLU A 237 2.87 -5.87 -17.08
CA GLU A 237 3.09 -5.32 -18.42
C GLU A 237 2.71 -3.82 -18.51
#